data_AF-A0A075MKW5-F1
#
_entry.id   AF-A0A075MKW5-F1
#
_cell.length_a   1.000
_cell.length_b   1.000
_cell.length_c   1.000
_cell.angle_alpha   90.00
_cell.angle_beta   90.00
_cell.angle_gamma   90.00
#
_symmetry.space_group_name_H-M   'P 1'
#
loop_
_entity.id
_entity.type
_entity.pdbx_description
1 polymer ?
#
loop_
_entity_poly.entity_id
_entity_poly.type
_entity_poly.pdbx_seq_one_letter_code
_entity_poly.pdbx_strand_id
1 'polypeptide(L)'
;MFVLDAFEFKGAWWLPDHPDKKIPGVLKFHQSEGAILDLIGSFRTVNDNKTSFETVYGVNTDGKSITLFKVLESNLKFNGAYFSKYISTFIFEGGHFPKYDDIMLKSMSVSYSYLDEWIEISRLHLDDINAKSYTFTYTSPPPVQLGSYNGFDVEVVSSARSDFTLLGQRDFSLKQSLFIKINSTKE
;
A
#
# COMPACT_ATOMS: atom_id res chain seq x y z
N MET A 1 -15.06 4.11 -10.04
CA MET A 1 -14.27 5.08 -9.25
C MET A 1 -13.74 4.33 -8.05
N PHE A 2 -12.43 4.09 -7.97
CA PHE A 2 -11.84 3.50 -6.77
C PHE A 2 -11.71 4.62 -5.74
N VAL A 3 -12.58 4.60 -4.74
CA VAL A 3 -12.59 5.55 -3.63
C VAL A 3 -11.70 4.95 -2.56
N LEU A 4 -10.62 5.66 -2.20
CA LEU A 4 -9.79 5.30 -1.05
C LEU A 4 -10.57 5.64 0.23
N ASP A 5 -10.84 4.65 1.07
CA ASP A 5 -11.61 4.85 2.29
C ASP A 5 -10.85 5.75 3.28
N ALA A 6 -11.60 6.54 4.05
CA ALA A 6 -11.04 7.32 5.13
C ALA A 6 -10.51 6.40 6.23
N PHE A 7 -9.40 6.80 6.87
CA PHE A 7 -8.79 6.02 7.94
C PHE A 7 -8.23 6.91 9.05
N GLU A 8 -8.04 6.29 10.22
CA GLU A 8 -7.44 6.91 11.40
C GLU A 8 -6.45 5.95 12.05
N PHE A 9 -5.23 6.44 12.31
CA PHE A 9 -4.18 5.73 13.02
C PHE A 9 -3.77 6.49 14.27
N LYS A 10 -4.00 5.86 15.42
CA LYS A 10 -3.46 6.30 16.70
C LYS A 10 -2.06 5.74 16.86
N GLY A 11 -1.15 6.53 17.41
CA GLY A 11 0.24 6.09 17.50
C GLY A 11 1.16 7.07 18.19
N ALA A 12 2.44 6.76 18.09
CA ALA A 12 3.53 7.61 18.53
C ALA A 12 4.31 8.12 17.32
N TRP A 13 4.69 9.39 17.34
CA TRP A 13 5.25 10.10 16.20
C TRP A 13 6.52 10.85 16.60
N TRP A 14 7.53 10.89 15.74
CA TRP A 14 8.81 11.53 16.04
C TRP A 14 9.54 11.99 14.78
N LEU A 15 10.52 12.87 14.96
CA LEU A 15 11.44 13.28 13.89
C LEU A 15 12.61 12.30 13.78
N PRO A 16 13.13 12.02 12.57
CA PRO A 16 14.27 11.12 12.36
C PRO A 16 15.49 11.48 13.23
N ASP A 17 15.76 12.78 13.42
CA ASP A 17 16.89 13.28 14.21
C ASP A 17 16.72 13.09 15.73
N HIS A 18 15.50 12.79 16.18
CA HIS A 18 15.14 12.66 17.60
C HIS A 18 14.26 11.42 17.86
N PRO A 19 14.78 10.20 17.61
CA PRO A 19 14.00 8.96 17.69
C PRO A 19 13.45 8.63 19.08
N ASP A 20 14.08 9.15 20.12
CA ASP A 20 13.66 8.94 21.52
C ASP A 20 12.51 9.88 21.93
N LYS A 21 12.28 10.97 21.20
CA LYS A 21 11.24 11.96 21.50
C LYS A 21 9.94 11.64 20.79
N LYS A 22 9.30 10.58 21.25
CA LYS A 22 8.02 10.10 20.71
C LYS A 22 6.85 10.88 21.30
N ILE A 23 6.02 11.44 20.42
CA ILE A 23 4.86 12.26 20.76
C ILE A 23 3.58 11.48 20.43
N PRO A 24 2.67 11.29 21.39
CA PRO A 24 1.37 10.68 21.12
C PRO A 24 0.56 11.52 20.14
N GLY A 25 -0.11 10.85 19.20
CA GLY A 25 -0.94 11.54 18.22
C GLY A 25 -1.80 10.64 17.36
N VAL A 26 -2.60 11.27 16.53
CA VAL A 26 -3.57 10.63 15.65
C VAL A 26 -3.38 11.14 14.23
N LEU A 27 -3.02 10.24 13.31
CA LEU A 27 -3.01 10.50 11.88
C LEU A 27 -4.37 10.15 11.30
N LYS A 28 -4.95 11.06 10.54
CA LYS A 28 -6.22 10.88 9.83
C LYS A 28 -6.02 11.14 8.35
N PHE A 29 -6.75 10.41 7.53
CA PHE A 29 -6.82 10.68 6.11
C PHE A 29 -8.27 10.75 5.65
N HIS A 30 -8.60 11.80 4.91
CA HIS A 30 -9.87 11.95 4.22
C HIS A 30 -9.61 12.56 2.83
N GLN A 31 -10.34 12.13 1.80
CA GLN A 31 -10.07 12.57 0.42
C GLN A 31 -10.16 14.09 0.22
N SER A 32 -11.07 14.76 0.93
CA SER A 32 -11.24 16.22 0.82
C SER A 32 -10.27 17.02 1.69
N GLU A 33 -9.73 16.43 2.76
CA GLU A 33 -8.89 17.13 3.75
C GLU A 33 -7.40 16.74 3.66
N GLY A 34 -7.11 15.63 2.99
CA GLY A 34 -5.78 15.06 2.91
C GLY A 34 -5.37 14.35 4.21
N ALA A 35 -4.06 14.31 4.45
CA ALA A 35 -3.45 13.68 5.61
C ALA A 35 -3.21 14.69 6.73
N ILE A 36 -3.82 14.46 7.89
CA ILE A 36 -3.73 15.35 9.06
C ILE A 36 -3.20 14.57 10.25
N LEU A 37 -2.12 15.07 10.86
CA LEU A 37 -1.56 14.55 12.10
C LEU A 37 -1.86 15.51 13.26
N ASP A 38 -2.71 15.07 14.19
CA ASP A 38 -2.97 15.76 15.45
C ASP A 38 -2.06 15.19 16.55
N LEU A 39 -1.23 16.03 17.18
CA LEU A 39 -0.35 15.62 18.28
C LEU A 39 -0.80 16.19 19.63
N ILE A 40 -0.63 15.39 20.68
CA ILE A 40 -0.63 15.83 22.08
C ILE A 40 0.82 16.18 22.42
N GLY A 41 1.25 17.33 21.91
CA GLY A 41 2.61 17.85 22.00
C GLY A 41 2.93 18.73 20.80
N SER A 42 4.22 18.94 20.53
CA SER A 42 4.72 19.58 19.32
C SER A 42 6.12 19.10 19.01
N PHE A 43 6.48 19.01 17.73
CA PHE A 43 7.85 18.74 17.32
C PHE A 43 8.78 19.94 17.57
N ARG A 44 8.21 21.14 17.69
CA ARG A 44 8.95 22.37 17.91
C ARG A 44 9.11 22.64 19.39
N THR A 45 10.19 23.33 19.72
CA THR A 45 10.35 23.98 21.03
C THR A 45 10.04 25.46 20.91
N VAL A 46 9.89 26.17 22.03
CA VAL A 46 9.49 27.59 22.09
C VAL A 46 10.41 28.51 21.26
N ASN A 47 11.68 28.15 21.07
CA ASN A 47 12.66 28.92 20.30
C ASN A 47 12.83 28.43 18.85
N ASP A 48 12.12 27.38 18.44
CA ASP A 48 12.29 26.80 17.11
C ASP A 48 11.30 27.43 16.13
N ASN A 49 11.80 28.05 15.07
CA ASN A 49 11.00 28.67 14.01
C ASN A 49 10.60 27.70 12.88
N LYS A 50 11.07 26.44 12.93
CA LYS A 50 10.85 25.44 11.89
C LYS A 50 9.41 24.92 11.89
N THR A 51 8.61 25.38 10.93
CA THR A 51 7.21 24.92 10.73
C THR A 51 7.09 23.75 9.76
N SER A 52 8.14 23.42 9.01
CA SER A 52 8.13 22.36 8.01
C SER A 52 9.16 21.27 8.30
N PHE A 53 8.77 20.03 8.02
CA PHE A 53 9.57 18.84 8.26
C PHE A 53 9.53 17.99 7.00
N GLU A 54 10.69 17.59 6.50
CA GLU A 54 10.76 16.74 5.31
C GLU A 54 10.13 15.38 5.59
N THR A 55 10.45 14.80 6.75
CA THR A 55 10.04 13.45 7.14
C THR A 55 9.60 13.43 8.61
N VAL A 56 8.48 12.77 8.89
CA VAL A 56 8.04 12.40 10.24
C VAL A 56 7.80 10.89 10.27
N TYR A 57 8.34 10.23 11.28
CA TYR A 57 8.10 8.81 11.51
C TYR A 57 6.99 8.59 12.52
N GLY A 58 6.31 7.47 12.39
CA GLY A 58 5.35 7.01 13.38
C GLY A 58 5.27 5.50 13.46
N VAL A 59 4.71 5.04 14.56
CA VAL A 59 4.25 3.67 14.73
C VAL A 59 2.82 3.72 15.24
N ASN A 60 1.90 3.03 14.56
CA ASN A 60 0.52 2.96 15.02
C ASN A 60 0.37 1.95 16.16
N THR A 61 -0.82 1.89 16.77
CA THR A 61 -1.13 0.96 17.85
C THR A 61 -1.03 -0.51 17.46
N ASP A 62 -1.09 -0.83 16.17
CA ASP A 62 -0.92 -2.21 15.65
C ASP A 62 0.56 -2.56 15.41
N GLY A 63 1.49 -1.66 15.74
CA GLY A 63 2.93 -1.84 15.54
C GLY A 63 3.39 -1.58 14.10
N LYS A 64 2.52 -1.10 13.21
CA LYS A 64 2.90 -0.78 11.84
C LYS A 64 3.69 0.52 11.76
N SER A 65 4.80 0.48 11.03
CA SER A 65 5.63 1.65 10.75
C SER A 65 4.98 2.54 9.70
N ILE A 66 4.97 3.84 9.95
CA ILE A 66 4.40 4.87 9.08
C ILE A 66 5.45 5.96 8.83
N THR A 67 5.59 6.40 7.58
CA THR A 67 6.36 7.58 7.19
C THR A 67 5.44 8.64 6.60
N LEU A 68 5.62 9.88 7.03
CA LEU A 68 4.98 11.06 6.46
C LEU A 68 6.03 11.92 5.79
N PHE A 69 5.76 12.40 4.57
CA PHE A 69 6.65 13.28 3.82
C PHE A 69 6.03 14.64 3.53
N LYS A 70 6.89 15.68 3.49
CA LYS A 70 6.53 17.08 3.25
C LYS A 70 5.45 17.52 4.22
N VAL A 71 5.81 17.51 5.50
CA VAL A 71 4.93 17.77 6.63
C VAL A 71 5.00 19.24 7.02
N LEU A 72 3.86 19.91 7.11
CA LEU A 72 3.76 21.33 7.47
C LEU A 72 2.90 21.50 8.72
N GLU A 73 3.39 22.28 9.69
CA GLU A 73 2.60 22.72 10.84
C GLU A 73 1.53 23.70 10.39
N SER A 74 0.27 23.34 10.63
CA SER A 74 -0.89 24.16 10.30
C SER A 74 -1.46 24.90 11.51
N ASN A 75 -1.24 24.36 12.71
CA ASN A 75 -1.75 24.94 13.94
C ASN A 75 -0.92 24.50 15.15
N LEU A 76 -0.75 25.40 16.12
CA LEU A 76 -0.21 25.11 17.45
C LEU A 76 -1.07 25.82 18.48
N LYS A 77 -1.56 25.07 19.47
CA LYS A 77 -2.36 25.57 20.59
C LYS A 77 -1.71 25.17 21.89
N PHE A 78 -1.91 25.99 22.92
CA PHE A 78 -1.52 25.68 24.28
C PHE A 78 -2.74 25.79 25.20
N ASN A 79 -3.08 24.71 25.88
CA ASN A 79 -4.13 24.68 26.91
C ASN A 79 -3.76 23.65 27.99
N GLY A 80 -2.86 24.03 28.91
CA GLY A 80 -2.28 23.13 29.91
C GLY A 80 -1.24 22.15 29.34
N ALA A 81 -1.38 21.77 28.07
CA ALA A 81 -0.40 21.07 27.25
C ALA A 81 -0.36 21.69 25.84
N TYR A 82 0.71 21.42 25.09
CA TYR A 82 0.77 21.75 23.67
C TYR A 82 -0.06 20.77 22.86
N PHE A 83 -0.79 21.29 21.88
CA PHE A 83 -1.50 20.52 20.87
C PHE A 83 -1.16 21.11 19.50
N SER A 84 -0.62 20.29 18.62
CA SER A 84 -0.21 20.73 17.28
C SER A 84 -0.91 19.92 16.21
N LYS A 85 -1.13 20.56 15.07
CA LYS A 85 -1.72 19.95 13.89
C LYS A 85 -0.77 20.12 12.72
N TYR A 86 -0.42 19.01 12.09
CA TYR A 86 0.39 18.97 10.89
C TYR A 86 -0.41 18.42 9.71
N ILE A 87 -0.09 18.90 8.51
CA ILE A 87 -0.62 18.38 7.25
C ILE A 87 0.54 17.71 6.52
N SER A 88 0.33 16.50 6.02
CA SER A 88 1.32 15.77 5.23
C SER A 88 0.90 15.69 3.76
N THR A 89 1.86 15.72 2.85
CA THR A 89 1.58 15.49 1.43
C THR A 89 1.45 14.01 1.11
N PHE A 90 2.25 13.17 1.77
CA PHE A 90 2.27 11.72 1.54
C PHE A 90 2.22 10.92 2.84
N ILE A 91 1.58 9.75 2.79
CA ILE A 91 1.59 8.74 3.85
C ILE A 91 2.12 7.44 3.24
N PHE A 92 3.11 6.84 3.87
CA PHE A 92 3.61 5.50 3.53
C PHE A 92 3.49 4.59 4.74
N GLU A 93 2.75 3.50 4.61
CA GLU A 93 2.68 2.42 5.59
C GLU A 93 3.69 1.32 5.21
N GLY A 94 4.28 0.67 6.22
CA GLY A 94 5.12 -0.51 6.04
C GLY A 94 6.62 -0.27 6.19
N GLY A 95 7.06 0.96 6.50
CA GLY A 95 8.47 1.27 6.73
C GLY A 95 8.74 2.70 7.14
N HIS A 96 9.96 2.93 7.62
CA HIS A 96 10.55 4.25 7.86
C HIS A 96 11.54 4.58 6.76
N PHE A 97 11.19 5.56 5.92
CA PHE A 97 11.99 5.96 4.76
C PHE A 97 12.66 7.31 5.03
N PRO A 98 14.00 7.40 4.99
CA PRO A 98 14.70 8.65 5.29
C PRO A 98 14.32 9.80 4.36
N LYS A 99 14.25 9.52 3.06
CA LYS A 99 13.91 10.50 2.03
C LYS A 99 12.84 9.97 1.09
N TYR A 100 12.10 10.90 0.49
CA TYR A 100 11.11 10.58 -0.53
C TYR A 100 11.75 9.84 -1.71
N ASP A 101 12.95 10.28 -2.12
CA ASP A 101 13.69 9.68 -3.24
C ASP A 101 14.21 8.26 -2.95
N ASP A 102 14.25 7.83 -1.68
CA ASP A 102 14.62 6.46 -1.31
C ASP A 102 13.47 5.47 -1.61
N ILE A 103 12.27 5.96 -1.90
CA ILE A 103 11.11 5.12 -2.24
C ILE A 103 11.20 4.73 -3.71
N MET A 104 11.79 3.56 -3.96
CA MET A 104 11.89 3.01 -5.31
C MET A 104 10.68 2.13 -5.62
N LEU A 105 9.93 2.47 -6.66
CA LEU A 105 8.84 1.64 -7.18
C LEU A 105 9.44 0.40 -7.85
N LYS A 106 9.43 -0.75 -7.17
CA LYS A 106 9.92 -2.01 -7.75
C LYS A 106 8.98 -2.55 -8.82
N SER A 107 7.69 -2.58 -8.53
CA SER A 107 6.68 -3.03 -9.48
C SER A 107 5.30 -2.49 -9.15
N MET A 108 4.47 -2.31 -10.16
CA MET A 108 3.04 -2.04 -10.07
C MET A 108 2.27 -3.17 -10.74
N SER A 109 1.08 -3.49 -10.24
CA SER A 109 0.17 -4.42 -10.90
C SER A 109 -1.19 -3.77 -11.06
N VAL A 110 -1.68 -3.74 -12.29
CA VAL A 110 -2.95 -3.10 -12.66
C VAL A 110 -3.89 -4.17 -13.19
N SER A 111 -5.10 -4.22 -12.62
CA SER A 111 -6.19 -5.06 -13.12
C SER A 111 -7.13 -4.18 -13.94
N TYR A 112 -7.34 -4.54 -15.21
CA TYR A 112 -8.36 -3.94 -16.06
C TYR A 112 -9.57 -4.85 -16.14
N SER A 113 -10.77 -4.27 -16.14
CA SER A 113 -11.98 -5.03 -16.46
C SER A 113 -11.83 -5.62 -17.87
N TYR A 114 -12.18 -6.90 -18.03
CA TYR A 114 -12.15 -7.62 -19.31
C TYR A 114 -10.75 -7.88 -19.89
N LEU A 115 -9.67 -7.66 -19.13
CA LEU A 115 -8.31 -8.00 -19.56
C LEU A 115 -8.17 -9.49 -19.92
N ASP A 116 -8.89 -10.32 -19.19
CA ASP A 116 -9.04 -11.76 -19.39
C ASP A 116 -9.74 -12.11 -20.71
N GLU A 117 -10.74 -11.33 -21.13
CA GLU A 117 -11.42 -11.53 -22.42
C GLU A 117 -10.53 -11.15 -23.60
N TRP A 118 -9.73 -10.09 -23.47
CA TRP A 118 -8.91 -9.57 -24.58
C TRP A 118 -7.72 -10.46 -24.91
N ILE A 119 -7.27 -11.25 -23.94
CA ILE A 119 -5.98 -11.93 -24.00
C ILE A 119 -6.15 -13.44 -24.27
N GLU A 120 -7.37 -14.01 -24.20
CA GLU A 120 -7.68 -15.43 -24.48
C GLU A 120 -6.69 -16.45 -23.86
N ILE A 121 -6.10 -16.10 -22.70
CA ILE A 121 -5.03 -16.89 -22.09
C ILE A 121 -5.56 -18.01 -21.15
N SER A 122 -6.87 -18.07 -20.89
CA SER A 122 -7.44 -19.10 -20.03
C SER A 122 -7.50 -20.47 -20.73
N ARG A 123 -6.68 -21.41 -20.24
CA ARG A 123 -6.71 -22.83 -20.66
C ARG A 123 -7.15 -23.70 -19.49
N LEU A 124 -8.43 -23.62 -19.15
CA LEU A 124 -9.06 -24.63 -18.29
C LEU A 124 -9.43 -25.82 -19.18
N HIS A 125 -8.70 -26.93 -19.03
CA HIS A 125 -9.02 -28.18 -19.69
C HIS A 125 -9.75 -29.08 -18.71
N LEU A 126 -10.96 -29.48 -19.08
CA LEU A 126 -11.69 -30.57 -18.45
C LEU A 126 -11.45 -31.81 -19.30
N ASP A 127 -10.72 -32.77 -18.75
CA ASP A 127 -10.55 -34.06 -19.39
C ASP A 127 -11.78 -34.94 -19.13
N ASP A 128 -12.25 -35.56 -20.22
CA ASP A 128 -13.19 -36.68 -20.30
C ASP A 128 -14.55 -36.53 -19.55
N ILE A 129 -15.60 -36.19 -20.31
CA ILE A 129 -16.97 -35.98 -19.86
C ILE A 129 -17.67 -37.32 -19.48
N ASN A 130 -17.05 -38.47 -19.73
CA ASN A 130 -17.66 -39.80 -19.54
C ASN A 130 -17.03 -40.64 -18.41
N ALA A 131 -16.18 -40.05 -17.56
CA ALA A 131 -15.48 -40.77 -16.50
C ALA A 131 -16.27 -40.84 -15.18
N LYS A 132 -16.05 -41.92 -14.40
CA LYS A 132 -16.56 -42.07 -13.01
C LYS A 132 -15.86 -41.12 -12.01
N SER A 133 -14.80 -40.45 -12.45
CA SER A 133 -14.01 -39.50 -11.66
C SER A 133 -13.46 -38.43 -12.60
N TYR A 134 -13.52 -37.17 -12.18
CA TYR A 134 -12.97 -36.04 -12.92
C TYR A 134 -11.64 -35.61 -12.30
N THR A 135 -10.64 -35.37 -13.15
CA THR A 135 -9.38 -34.73 -12.74
C THR A 135 -9.37 -33.31 -13.27
N PHE A 136 -9.24 -32.33 -12.37
CA PHE A 136 -9.13 -30.93 -12.74
C PHE A 136 -7.67 -30.51 -12.65
N THR A 137 -7.07 -30.18 -13.80
CA THR A 137 -5.69 -29.72 -13.88
C THR A 137 -5.66 -28.25 -14.27
N TYR A 138 -5.03 -27.43 -13.44
CA TYR A 138 -4.78 -26.03 -13.75
C TYR A 138 -3.30 -25.78 -13.97
N THR A 139 -2.95 -25.19 -15.12
CA THR A 139 -1.61 -24.68 -15.39
C THR A 139 -1.68 -23.17 -15.53
N SER A 140 -0.96 -22.46 -14.66
CA SER A 140 -0.84 -21.00 -14.79
C SER A 140 -0.20 -20.68 -16.13
N PRO A 141 -0.82 -19.82 -16.96
CA PRO A 141 -0.23 -19.42 -18.22
C PRO A 141 1.09 -18.66 -17.99
N PRO A 142 2.04 -18.77 -18.93
CA PRO A 142 3.29 -18.02 -18.85
C PRO A 142 3.03 -16.52 -19.00
N PRO A 143 3.86 -15.65 -18.38
CA PRO A 143 3.78 -14.22 -18.59
C PRO A 143 3.89 -13.85 -20.07
N VAL A 144 3.07 -12.89 -20.53
CA VAL A 144 3.16 -12.36 -21.89
C VAL A 144 3.84 -11.00 -21.85
N GLN A 145 5.03 -10.93 -22.45
CA GLN A 145 5.80 -9.69 -22.54
C GLN A 145 5.15 -8.72 -23.53
N LEU A 146 4.81 -7.52 -23.06
CA LEU A 146 4.26 -6.45 -23.89
C LEU A 146 5.36 -5.49 -24.40
N GLY A 147 6.48 -5.42 -23.70
CA GLY A 147 7.67 -4.66 -24.08
C GLY A 147 8.20 -3.78 -22.95
N SER A 148 9.16 -2.93 -23.28
CA SER A 148 9.85 -2.05 -22.33
C SER A 148 9.70 -0.59 -22.75
N TYR A 149 9.42 0.29 -21.79
CA TYR A 149 9.30 1.74 -22.03
C TYR A 149 9.81 2.54 -20.84
N ASN A 150 10.69 3.52 -21.09
CA ASN A 150 11.25 4.44 -20.08
C ASN A 150 11.84 3.76 -18.83
N GLY A 151 12.51 2.61 -18.99
CA GLY A 151 13.10 1.86 -17.88
C GLY A 151 12.07 1.09 -17.05
N PHE A 152 10.94 0.71 -17.67
CA PHE A 152 9.97 -0.21 -17.11
C PHE A 152 9.69 -1.34 -18.09
N ASP A 153 9.66 -2.57 -17.60
CA ASP A 153 9.23 -3.75 -18.34
C ASP A 153 7.75 -4.01 -18.04
N VAL A 154 6.97 -4.23 -19.09
CA VAL A 154 5.53 -4.44 -19.00
C VAL A 154 5.18 -5.84 -19.48
N GLU A 155 4.52 -6.59 -18.62
CA GLU A 155 4.10 -7.96 -18.88
C GLU A 155 2.67 -8.19 -18.38
N VAL A 156 1.97 -9.13 -19.00
CA VAL A 156 0.71 -9.65 -18.49
C VAL A 156 1.01 -10.91 -17.70
N VAL A 157 0.65 -10.91 -16.42
CA VAL A 157 0.78 -12.07 -15.53
C VAL A 157 -0.58 -12.56 -15.08
N SER A 158 -0.68 -13.85 -14.80
CA SER A 158 -1.83 -14.46 -14.14
C SER A 158 -1.53 -14.77 -12.68
N SER A 159 -2.53 -14.62 -11.83
CA SER A 159 -2.56 -15.20 -10.49
C SER A 159 -3.78 -16.10 -10.38
N ALA A 160 -3.65 -17.22 -9.67
CA ALA A 160 -4.76 -18.12 -9.40
C ALA A 160 -4.88 -18.36 -7.91
N ARG A 161 -6.12 -18.28 -7.40
CA ARG A 161 -6.44 -18.59 -6.02
C ARG A 161 -7.45 -19.71 -5.99
N SER A 162 -7.14 -20.75 -5.20
CA SER A 162 -8.07 -21.81 -4.86
C SER A 162 -8.46 -21.74 -3.39
N ASP A 163 -9.64 -22.24 -3.08
CA ASP A 163 -10.18 -22.39 -1.72
C ASP A 163 -10.09 -23.84 -1.21
N PHE A 164 -9.16 -24.63 -1.75
CA PHE A 164 -9.03 -26.04 -1.40
C PHE A 164 -8.51 -26.25 0.03
N THR A 165 -9.16 -27.16 0.74
CA THR A 165 -8.79 -27.63 2.09
C THR A 165 -8.77 -29.17 2.11
N LEU A 166 -7.91 -29.76 2.96
CA LEU A 166 -7.47 -31.15 2.80
C LEU A 166 -8.45 -32.27 3.21
N LEU A 167 -9.69 -32.01 3.66
CA LEU A 167 -10.63 -33.08 4.07
C LEU A 167 -12.12 -32.71 3.90
N GLY A 168 -12.91 -33.62 3.31
CA GLY A 168 -14.38 -33.60 3.35
C GLY A 168 -15.08 -32.51 2.54
N GLN A 169 -14.35 -31.72 1.76
CA GLN A 169 -14.87 -30.63 0.96
C GLN A 169 -15.70 -31.14 -0.22
N ARG A 170 -16.92 -30.60 -0.39
CA ARG A 170 -17.85 -30.99 -1.46
C ARG A 170 -17.83 -30.02 -2.66
N ASP A 171 -17.33 -28.81 -2.44
CA ASP A 171 -17.28 -27.73 -3.42
C ASP A 171 -15.86 -27.18 -3.55
N PHE A 172 -15.43 -26.83 -4.77
CA PHE A 172 -14.12 -26.24 -5.04
C PHE A 172 -14.28 -25.03 -5.96
N SER A 173 -13.57 -23.95 -5.65
CA SER A 173 -13.46 -22.77 -6.49
C SER A 173 -12.01 -22.52 -6.88
N LEU A 174 -11.77 -22.35 -8.17
CA LEU A 174 -10.54 -21.75 -8.69
C LEU A 174 -10.89 -20.43 -9.36
N LYS A 175 -10.24 -19.36 -8.91
CA LYS A 175 -10.33 -18.05 -9.55
C LYS A 175 -8.98 -17.65 -10.12
N GLN A 176 -8.88 -17.57 -11.44
CA GLN A 176 -7.78 -16.93 -12.13
C GLN A 176 -8.05 -15.42 -12.27
N SER A 177 -7.01 -14.59 -12.22
CA SER A 177 -7.07 -13.16 -12.48
C SER A 177 -5.83 -12.74 -13.27
N LEU A 178 -5.99 -11.84 -14.24
CA LEU A 178 -4.89 -11.27 -15.02
C LEU A 178 -4.54 -9.88 -14.53
N PHE A 179 -3.26 -9.55 -14.59
CA PHE A 179 -2.72 -8.25 -14.22
C PHE A 179 -1.71 -7.80 -15.26
N ILE A 180 -1.74 -6.53 -15.61
CA ILE A 180 -0.60 -5.88 -16.26
C ILE A 180 0.38 -5.55 -15.14
N LYS A 181 1.52 -6.23 -15.14
CA LYS A 181 2.62 -5.97 -14.22
C LYS A 181 3.64 -5.07 -14.91
N ILE A 182 3.96 -3.98 -14.25
CA ILE A 182 4.96 -3.00 -14.68
C ILE A 182 6.10 -3.11 -13.68
N ASN A 183 7.27 -3.58 -14.12
CA ASN A 183 8.45 -3.75 -13.28
C ASN A 183 9.44 -2.61 -13.58
N SER A 184 10.02 -2.00 -12.56
CA SER A 184 11.15 -1.08 -12.75
C SER A 184 12.38 -1.87 -13.19
N THR A 185 13.06 -1.39 -14.23
CA THR A 185 14.36 -1.94 -14.66
C THR A 185 15.53 -1.33 -13.89
N LYS A 186 15.27 -0.32 -13.04
CA LYS A 186 16.26 0.22 -12.11
C LYS A 186 16.23 -0.60 -10.82
N GLU A 187 17.40 -1.09 -10.40
CA GLU A 187 17.63 -1.79 -9.13
C GLU A 187 17.37 -0.89 -7.90
#